data_AF-A0A838RAZ6-F1
#
_entry.id   AF-A0A838RAZ6-F1
#
_cell.length_a   1.000
_cell.length_b   1.000
_cell.length_c   1.000
_cell.angle_alpha   90.00
_cell.angle_beta   90.00
_cell.angle_gamma   90.00
#
_symmetry.space_group_name_H-M   'P 1'
#
loop_
_entity.id
_entity.type
_entity.pdbx_description
1 polymer ?
#
loop_
_entity_poly.entity_id
_entity_poly.type
_entity_poly.pdbx_seq_one_letter_code
_entity_poly.pdbx_strand_id
1 'polypeptide(L)'
;IGGGMALALWAWWGRYPGWKLADLMALGLCFGGAVVWVAALRQGIAYGRPQMQGALAHSLPDWHGLAVLRWPVQEVGAIAFLLLGIVLLILHLRVTWPSGVLALLALWAMHLILFVLGFFRDDPTILVGTFRLGQLLSLLWLGAAALFLPARWQKKEAAR
;
A
#
# COMPACT_ATOMS: atom_id res chain seq x y z
N ILE A 1 -2.25 3.33 -12.62
CA ILE A 1 -1.53 3.37 -13.91
C ILE A 1 -1.42 4.82 -14.43
N GLY A 2 -2.54 5.53 -14.67
CA GLY A 2 -2.53 6.91 -15.20
C GLY A 2 -1.66 7.92 -14.42
N GLY A 3 -1.75 7.96 -13.09
CA GLY A 3 -0.91 8.85 -12.27
C GLY A 3 0.60 8.57 -12.34
N GLY A 4 0.98 7.29 -12.46
CA GLY A 4 2.38 6.91 -12.63
C GLY A 4 2.93 7.27 -14.01
N MET A 5 2.12 7.13 -15.07
CA MET A 5 2.49 7.50 -16.43
C MET A 5 2.62 9.01 -16.61
N ALA A 6 1.65 9.80 -16.11
CA ALA A 6 1.69 11.25 -16.19
C ALA A 6 2.96 11.82 -15.53
N LEU A 7 3.37 11.23 -14.42
CA LEU A 7 4.52 11.67 -13.67
C LEU A 7 5.85 11.16 -14.25
N ALA A 8 5.90 9.95 -14.80
CA ALA A 8 7.04 9.51 -15.60
C ALA A 8 7.27 10.43 -16.81
N LEU A 9 6.19 10.85 -17.48
CA LEU A 9 6.22 11.80 -18.59
C LEU A 9 6.72 13.19 -18.14
N TRP A 10 6.21 13.68 -17.01
CA TRP A 10 6.63 14.96 -16.44
C TRP A 10 8.08 14.96 -15.96
N ALA A 11 8.52 13.88 -15.31
CA ALA A 11 9.90 13.70 -14.88
C ALA A 11 10.87 13.64 -16.06
N TRP A 12 10.46 12.93 -17.12
CA TRP A 12 11.22 12.84 -18.37
C TRP A 12 11.34 14.21 -19.05
N TRP A 13 10.23 14.96 -19.14
CA TRP A 13 10.24 16.32 -19.71
C TRP A 13 11.10 17.28 -18.88
N GLY A 14 10.95 17.27 -17.56
CA GLY A 14 11.69 18.17 -16.65
C GLY A 14 13.12 17.76 -16.31
N ARG A 15 13.61 16.60 -16.79
CA ARG A 15 14.90 15.99 -16.42
C ARG A 15 15.12 15.87 -14.90
N TYR A 16 14.05 15.68 -14.14
CA TYR A 16 14.13 15.55 -12.69
C TYR A 16 14.72 14.18 -12.30
N PRO A 17 15.49 14.10 -11.18
CA PRO A 17 15.99 12.82 -10.70
C PRO A 17 14.81 11.94 -10.25
N GLY A 18 14.47 10.93 -11.05
CA GLY A 18 13.26 10.12 -10.88
C GLY A 18 13.06 9.51 -9.49
N TRP A 19 14.15 9.21 -8.77
CA TRP A 19 14.08 8.67 -7.41
C TRP A 19 13.62 9.69 -6.36
N LYS A 20 14.01 10.97 -6.49
CA LYS A 20 13.48 12.02 -5.59
C LYS A 20 11.99 12.21 -5.79
N LEU A 21 11.55 12.09 -7.03
CA LEU A 21 10.14 12.20 -7.36
C LEU A 21 9.35 10.98 -6.87
N ALA A 22 9.93 9.79 -6.98
CA ALA A 22 9.35 8.57 -6.40
C ALA A 22 9.19 8.69 -4.87
N ASP A 23 10.15 9.30 -4.16
CA ASP A 23 10.04 9.55 -2.71
C ASP A 23 8.85 10.48 -2.39
N LEU A 24 8.63 11.53 -3.19
CA LEU A 24 7.47 12.42 -3.02
C LEU A 24 6.14 11.71 -3.33
N MET A 25 6.11 10.91 -4.40
CA MET A 25 4.93 10.14 -4.77
C MET A 25 4.54 9.13 -3.71
N ALA A 26 5.52 8.50 -3.06
CA ALA A 26 5.28 7.47 -2.08
C ALA A 26 4.34 7.93 -0.96
N LEU A 27 4.51 9.17 -0.48
CA LEU A 27 3.60 9.78 0.49
C LEU A 27 2.18 9.90 -0.06
N GLY A 28 2.05 10.42 -1.29
CA GLY A 28 0.76 10.54 -1.96
C GLY A 28 0.07 9.19 -2.18
N LEU A 29 0.83 8.13 -2.49
CA LEU A 29 0.31 6.78 -2.65
C LEU A 29 -0.18 6.18 -1.34
N CYS A 30 0.47 6.45 -0.20
CA CYS A 30 -0.01 6.00 1.10
C CYS A 30 -1.35 6.64 1.46
N PHE A 31 -1.47 7.97 1.34
CA PHE A 31 -2.73 8.67 1.61
C PHE A 31 -3.82 8.29 0.60
N GLY A 32 -3.46 8.19 -0.68
CA GLY A 32 -4.37 7.70 -1.73
C GLY A 32 -4.87 6.29 -1.44
N GLY A 33 -4.00 5.40 -0.92
CA GLY A 33 -4.37 4.07 -0.47
C GLY A 33 -5.42 4.10 0.65
N ALA A 34 -5.29 5.00 1.62
CA ALA A 34 -6.31 5.15 2.67
C ALA A 34 -7.67 5.57 2.08
N VAL A 35 -7.67 6.52 1.13
CA VAL A 35 -8.89 6.95 0.41
C VAL A 35 -9.50 5.79 -0.37
N VAL A 36 -8.69 4.96 -1.05
CA VAL A 36 -9.18 3.77 -1.77
C VAL A 36 -9.88 2.79 -0.83
N TRP A 37 -9.35 2.57 0.37
CA TRP A 37 -9.99 1.71 1.36
C TRP A 37 -11.27 2.29 1.93
N VAL A 38 -11.33 3.60 2.16
CA VAL A 38 -12.59 4.29 2.52
C VAL A 38 -13.62 4.17 1.40
N ALA A 39 -13.20 4.32 0.14
CA ALA A 39 -14.09 4.14 -1.00
C ALA A 39 -14.57 2.68 -1.12
N ALA A 40 -13.71 1.71 -0.83
CA ALA A 40 -14.07 0.28 -0.79
C ALA A 40 -15.10 -0.02 0.30
N LEU A 41 -14.94 0.58 1.49
CA LEU A 41 -15.91 0.51 2.57
C LEU A 41 -17.28 1.04 2.13
N ARG A 42 -17.32 2.20 1.47
CA ARG A 42 -18.57 2.81 0.98
C ARG A 42 -19.26 1.99 -0.12
N GLN A 43 -18.49 1.26 -0.92
CA GLN A 43 -18.99 0.45 -2.03
C GLN A 43 -19.31 -1.00 -1.63
N GLY A 44 -19.00 -1.41 -0.40
CA GLY A 44 -19.20 -2.81 0.01
C GLY A 44 -18.31 -3.80 -0.75
N ILE A 45 -17.12 -3.38 -1.16
CA ILE A 45 -16.13 -4.25 -1.85
C ILE A 45 -14.92 -4.52 -0.94
N ALA A 46 -14.10 -5.52 -1.32
CA ALA A 46 -12.90 -5.91 -0.58
C ALA A 46 -13.16 -6.28 0.90
N TYR A 47 -14.33 -6.89 1.16
CA TYR A 47 -14.81 -7.19 2.50
C TYR A 47 -14.12 -8.38 3.16
N GLY A 48 -14.19 -8.41 4.49
CA GLY A 48 -13.59 -9.44 5.31
C GLY A 48 -14.36 -10.76 5.37
N ARG A 49 -13.69 -11.77 5.94
CA ARG A 49 -14.24 -13.10 6.22
C ARG A 49 -15.31 -13.05 7.32
N PRO A 50 -16.45 -13.74 7.14
CA PRO A 50 -17.51 -13.80 8.14
C PRO A 50 -17.16 -14.68 9.35
N GLN A 51 -16.20 -15.61 9.22
CA GLN A 51 -15.79 -16.52 10.29
C GLN A 51 -14.85 -15.87 11.31
N MET A 52 -14.24 -14.72 10.98
CA MET A 52 -13.36 -13.97 11.88
C MET A 52 -14.17 -12.94 12.65
N GLN A 53 -14.92 -13.43 13.64
CA GLN A 53 -15.73 -12.61 14.52
C GLN A 53 -14.89 -12.13 15.71
N GLY A 54 -14.96 -10.84 16.01
CA GLY A 54 -14.27 -10.20 17.12
C GLY A 54 -14.94 -8.89 17.50
N ALA A 55 -14.45 -8.21 18.53
CA ALA A 55 -15.08 -6.98 19.05
C ALA A 55 -15.22 -5.84 18.01
N LEU A 56 -14.44 -5.90 16.92
CA LEU A 56 -14.46 -4.92 15.85
C LEU A 56 -15.30 -5.35 14.64
N ALA A 57 -15.81 -6.59 14.63
CA ALA A 57 -16.65 -7.07 13.54
C ALA A 57 -17.99 -6.31 13.53
N HIS A 58 -18.46 -5.97 12.34
CA HIS A 58 -19.75 -5.30 12.17
C HIS A 58 -20.46 -5.82 10.92
N SER A 59 -21.76 -5.60 10.87
CA SER A 59 -22.59 -5.98 9.74
C SER A 59 -22.76 -4.78 8.80
N LEU A 60 -22.19 -4.90 7.60
CA LEU A 60 -22.34 -3.91 6.54
C LEU A 60 -22.83 -4.60 5.27
N PRO A 61 -23.67 -3.94 4.45
CA PRO A 61 -24.03 -4.43 3.14
C PRO A 61 -22.80 -4.56 2.25
N ASP A 62 -22.64 -5.71 1.59
CA ASP A 62 -21.70 -5.85 0.48
C ASP A 62 -22.29 -5.28 -0.83
N TRP A 63 -21.53 -5.38 -1.93
CA TRP A 63 -21.96 -4.90 -3.24
C TRP A 63 -23.21 -5.61 -3.81
N HIS A 64 -23.61 -6.75 -3.22
CA HIS A 64 -24.86 -7.45 -3.54
C HIS A 64 -26.02 -7.03 -2.62
N GLY A 65 -25.78 -6.13 -1.67
CA GLY A 65 -26.75 -5.71 -0.67
C GLY A 65 -26.91 -6.69 0.50
N LEU A 66 -26.06 -7.72 0.61
CA LEU A 66 -26.13 -8.68 1.70
C LEU A 66 -25.36 -8.16 2.92
N ALA A 67 -26.06 -8.03 4.05
CA ALA A 67 -25.47 -7.63 5.31
C ALA A 67 -25.05 -8.87 6.11
N VAL A 68 -23.75 -9.05 6.29
CA VAL A 68 -23.16 -10.16 7.07
C VAL A 68 -22.17 -9.58 8.05
N LEU A 69 -22.13 -10.13 9.27
CA LEU A 69 -21.12 -9.79 10.26
C LEU A 69 -19.73 -10.24 9.75
N ARG A 70 -18.84 -9.29 9.48
CA ARG A 70 -17.52 -9.55 8.86
C ARG A 70 -16.41 -8.86 9.64
N TRP A 71 -15.18 -9.37 9.52
CA TRP A 71 -13.98 -8.67 9.98
C TRP A 71 -13.80 -7.34 9.23
N PRO A 72 -13.48 -6.22 9.93
CA PRO A 72 -13.44 -4.87 9.36
C PRO A 72 -12.17 -4.60 8.54
N VAL A 73 -11.96 -5.37 7.47
CA VAL A 73 -10.75 -5.28 6.63
C VAL A 73 -10.60 -3.88 6.03
N GLN A 74 -11.69 -3.25 5.61
CA GLN A 74 -11.63 -1.97 4.91
C GLN A 74 -11.22 -0.83 5.84
N GLU A 75 -11.72 -0.84 7.08
CA GLU A 75 -11.32 0.11 8.13
C GLU A 75 -9.87 -0.09 8.51
N VAL A 76 -9.47 -1.36 8.76
CA VAL A 76 -8.08 -1.68 9.08
C VAL A 76 -7.16 -1.25 7.94
N GLY A 77 -7.56 -1.47 6.68
CA GLY A 77 -6.83 -0.99 5.50
C GLY A 77 -6.72 0.52 5.45
N ALA A 78 -7.82 1.24 5.64
CA ALA A 78 -7.82 2.71 5.64
C ALA A 78 -6.90 3.28 6.73
N ILE A 79 -7.02 2.75 7.96
CA ILE A 79 -6.20 3.17 9.11
C ILE A 79 -4.73 2.82 8.88
N ALA A 80 -4.42 1.60 8.42
CA ALA A 80 -3.04 1.18 8.19
C ALA A 80 -2.34 2.03 7.12
N PHE A 81 -3.02 2.34 6.03
CA PHE A 81 -2.46 3.22 4.99
C PHE A 81 -2.33 4.68 5.45
N LEU A 82 -3.29 5.19 6.23
CA LEU A 82 -3.22 6.54 6.80
C LEU A 82 -2.04 6.65 7.77
N LEU A 83 -1.91 5.70 8.70
CA LEU A 83 -0.81 5.66 9.66
C LEU A 83 0.53 5.51 8.94
N LEU A 84 0.61 4.67 7.90
CA LEU A 84 1.83 4.56 7.09
C LEU A 84 2.19 5.91 6.46
N GLY A 85 1.23 6.60 5.85
CA GLY A 85 1.45 7.93 5.27
C GLY A 85 1.94 8.96 6.30
N ILE A 86 1.33 8.98 7.49
CA ILE A 86 1.73 9.85 8.60
C ILE A 86 3.15 9.53 9.07
N VAL A 87 3.46 8.26 9.33
CA VAL A 87 4.79 7.83 9.79
C VAL A 87 5.86 8.21 8.76
N LEU A 88 5.63 7.93 7.48
CA LEU A 88 6.58 8.28 6.42
C LEU A 88 6.73 9.78 6.25
N LEU A 89 5.65 10.56 6.42
CA LEU A 89 5.72 12.02 6.41
C LEU A 89 6.57 12.54 7.56
N ILE A 90 6.36 12.03 8.77
CA ILE A 90 7.16 12.40 9.95
C ILE A 90 8.64 12.05 9.70
N LEU A 91 8.92 10.84 9.20
CA LEU A 91 10.29 10.40 8.90
C LEU A 91 10.94 11.23 7.78
N HIS A 92 10.16 11.64 6.77
CA HIS A 92 10.64 12.51 5.70
C HIS A 92 11.02 13.91 6.23
N LEU A 93 10.25 14.45 7.16
CA LEU A 93 10.50 15.76 7.77
C LEU A 93 11.64 15.74 8.80
N ARG A 94 11.91 14.59 9.44
CA ARG A 94 12.90 14.46 10.52
C ARG A 94 14.25 13.94 10.07
N VAL A 95 14.30 13.20 8.96
CA VAL A 95 15.52 12.49 8.53
C VAL A 95 15.79 12.80 7.06
N THR A 96 17.04 13.15 6.75
CA THR A 96 17.51 13.26 5.37
C THR A 96 17.88 11.89 4.82
N TRP A 97 17.07 11.39 3.89
CA TRP A 97 17.25 10.09 3.24
C TRP A 97 17.98 10.21 1.90
N PRO A 98 18.75 9.20 1.49
CA PRO A 98 19.19 9.07 0.11
C PRO A 98 17.97 8.96 -0.82
N SER A 99 18.09 9.51 -2.02
CA SER A 99 17.00 9.48 -2.99
C SER A 99 16.59 8.04 -3.34
N GLY A 100 15.30 7.76 -3.22
CA GLY A 100 14.66 6.48 -3.50
C GLY A 100 14.47 5.58 -2.28
N VAL A 101 15.09 5.88 -1.14
CA VAL A 101 14.95 5.05 0.07
C VAL A 101 13.54 5.15 0.65
N LEU A 102 12.98 6.36 0.72
CA LEU A 102 11.63 6.55 1.23
C LEU A 102 10.60 5.85 0.32
N ALA A 103 10.77 5.94 -1.00
CA ALA A 103 9.93 5.26 -1.97
C ALA A 103 9.94 3.74 -1.80
N LEU A 104 11.12 3.15 -1.65
CA LEU A 104 11.26 1.70 -1.49
C LEU A 104 10.71 1.22 -0.13
N LEU A 105 10.91 1.98 0.94
CA LEU A 105 10.31 1.69 2.25
C LEU A 105 8.79 1.75 2.19
N ALA A 106 8.23 2.79 1.55
CA ALA A 106 6.80 2.91 1.35
C ALA A 106 6.24 1.76 0.52
N LEU A 107 6.90 1.44 -0.60
CA LEU A 107 6.51 0.33 -1.46
C LEU A 107 6.48 -0.98 -0.68
N TRP A 108 7.53 -1.26 0.08
CA TRP A 108 7.62 -2.46 0.92
C TRP A 108 6.49 -2.49 1.96
N ALA A 109 6.33 -1.43 2.75
CA ALA A 109 5.32 -1.37 3.79
C ALA A 109 3.89 -1.47 3.25
N MET A 110 3.57 -0.76 2.16
CA MET A 110 2.26 -0.83 1.50
C MET A 110 1.95 -2.26 1.05
N HIS A 111 2.91 -2.95 0.43
CA HIS A 111 2.68 -4.30 -0.07
C HIS A 111 2.67 -5.34 1.04
N LEU A 112 3.36 -5.09 2.17
CA LEU A 112 3.19 -5.90 3.38
C LEU A 112 1.75 -5.78 3.92
N ILE A 113 1.23 -4.56 4.04
CA ILE A 113 -0.16 -4.31 4.48
C ILE A 113 -1.13 -5.06 3.56
N LEU A 114 -0.99 -4.89 2.24
CA LEU A 114 -1.87 -5.56 1.26
C LEU A 114 -1.77 -7.08 1.34
N PHE A 115 -0.56 -7.62 1.50
CA PHE A 115 -0.33 -9.06 1.64
C PHE A 115 -1.03 -9.63 2.88
N VAL A 116 -0.86 -8.97 4.03
CA VAL A 116 -1.48 -9.36 5.30
C VAL A 116 -2.99 -9.27 5.22
N LEU A 117 -3.54 -8.15 4.74
CA LEU A 117 -4.99 -7.97 4.60
C LEU A 117 -5.62 -9.02 3.67
N GLY A 118 -4.86 -9.51 2.68
CA GLY A 118 -5.31 -10.59 1.79
C GLY A 118 -5.77 -11.86 2.51
N PHE A 119 -5.21 -12.19 3.68
CA PHE A 119 -5.64 -13.35 4.46
C PHE A 119 -6.99 -13.16 5.16
N PHE A 120 -7.38 -11.91 5.41
CA PHE A 120 -8.61 -11.59 6.12
C PHE A 120 -9.77 -11.31 5.17
N ARG A 121 -9.51 -11.24 3.87
CA ARG A 121 -10.48 -10.94 2.81
C ARG A 121 -11.25 -12.16 2.37
N ASP A 122 -12.50 -11.92 1.96
CA ASP A 122 -13.44 -12.92 1.44
C ASP A 122 -14.15 -12.47 0.15
N ASP A 123 -13.71 -11.37 -0.45
CA ASP A 123 -14.24 -10.92 -1.72
C ASP A 123 -13.79 -11.83 -2.88
N PRO A 124 -14.59 -11.98 -3.95
CA PRO A 124 -14.26 -12.78 -5.12
C PRO A 124 -12.95 -12.32 -5.76
N THR A 125 -12.02 -13.26 -5.97
CA THR A 125 -10.74 -12.96 -6.61
C THR A 125 -10.13 -14.19 -7.27
N ILE A 126 -9.09 -14.00 -8.07
CA ILE A 126 -8.32 -15.08 -8.65
C ILE A 126 -7.41 -15.68 -7.57
N LEU A 127 -7.54 -16.99 -7.34
CA LEU A 127 -6.67 -17.75 -6.45
C LEU A 127 -5.64 -18.53 -7.27
N VAL A 128 -4.41 -18.58 -6.77
CA VAL A 128 -3.34 -19.43 -7.29
C VAL A 128 -2.86 -20.30 -6.12
N GLY A 129 -3.36 -21.54 -6.06
CA GLY A 129 -3.25 -22.37 -4.86
C GLY A 129 -4.01 -21.76 -3.69
N THR A 130 -3.34 -21.59 -2.54
CA THR A 130 -3.94 -21.01 -1.31
C THR A 130 -3.86 -19.48 -1.26
N PHE A 131 -3.14 -18.85 -2.18
CA PHE A 131 -2.90 -17.40 -2.18
C PHE A 131 -3.81 -16.68 -3.19
N ARG A 132 -4.23 -15.47 -2.81
CA ARG A 132 -4.85 -14.53 -3.75
C ARG A 132 -3.80 -14.04 -4.74
N LEU A 133 -4.16 -13.84 -6.02
CA LEU A 133 -3.27 -13.25 -7.03
C LEU A 133 -2.67 -11.92 -6.53
N GLY A 134 -3.47 -11.09 -5.86
CA GLY A 134 -3.01 -9.85 -5.24
C GLY A 134 -1.90 -10.07 -4.20
N GLN A 135 -1.96 -11.14 -3.41
CA GLN A 135 -0.91 -11.47 -2.44
C GLN A 135 0.38 -11.90 -3.13
N LEU A 136 0.30 -12.67 -4.21
CA LEU A 136 1.48 -13.05 -4.99
C LEU A 136 2.15 -11.85 -5.64
N LEU A 137 1.35 -10.92 -6.18
CA LEU A 137 1.86 -9.65 -6.69
C LEU A 137 2.49 -8.82 -5.55
N SER A 138 1.90 -8.81 -4.36
CA SER A 138 2.51 -8.16 -3.19
C SER A 138 3.86 -8.77 -2.81
N LEU A 139 4.02 -10.09 -2.86
CA LEU A 139 5.31 -10.75 -2.61
C LEU A 139 6.37 -10.35 -3.64
N LEU A 140 5.99 -10.24 -4.91
CA LEU A 140 6.90 -9.77 -5.96
C LEU A 140 7.43 -8.36 -5.65
N TRP A 141 6.54 -7.44 -5.29
CA TRP A 141 6.92 -6.06 -4.95
C TRP A 141 7.70 -5.95 -3.65
N LEU A 142 7.38 -6.78 -2.65
CA LEU A 142 8.18 -6.90 -1.42
C LEU A 142 9.60 -7.36 -1.72
N GLY A 143 9.76 -8.40 -2.55
CA GLY A 143 11.06 -8.90 -2.98
C GLY A 143 11.86 -7.86 -3.76
N ALA A 144 11.22 -7.17 -4.70
CA ALA A 144 11.85 -6.08 -5.45
C ALA A 144 12.32 -4.96 -4.52
N ALA A 145 11.47 -4.48 -3.61
CA ALA A 145 11.85 -3.43 -2.67
C ALA A 145 13.01 -3.86 -1.77
N ALA A 146 12.97 -5.08 -1.22
CA ALA A 146 14.03 -5.63 -0.38
C ALA A 146 15.37 -5.76 -1.11
N LEU A 147 15.35 -6.07 -2.41
CA LEU A 147 16.56 -6.16 -3.22
C LEU A 147 17.20 -4.80 -3.50
N PHE A 148 16.39 -3.77 -3.80
CA PHE A 148 16.90 -2.45 -4.19
C PHE A 148 17.23 -1.53 -3.01
N LEU A 149 16.65 -1.78 -1.83
CA LEU A 149 16.81 -0.91 -0.66
C LEU A 149 18.28 -0.82 -0.16
N PRO A 150 19.03 -1.93 0.00
CA PRO A 150 20.42 -1.87 0.47
C PRO A 150 21.33 -1.07 -0.48
N ALA A 151 21.16 -1.27 -1.78
CA ALA A 151 21.94 -0.58 -2.81
C ALA A 151 21.74 0.93 -2.80
N ARG A 152 20.56 1.41 -2.37
CA ARG A 152 20.27 2.84 -2.23
C ARG A 152 20.77 3.41 -0.91
N TRP A 153 20.78 2.59 0.14
CA TRP A 153 21.28 2.97 1.45
C TRP A 153 22.79 3.24 1.43
N GLN A 154 23.57 2.33 0.83
CA GLN A 154 25.04 2.40 0.78
C GLN A 154 25.56 3.61 -0.01
N LYS A 155 24.81 4.11 -1.00
CA LYS A 155 25.18 5.32 -1.76
C LYS A 155 25.25 6.59 -0.90
N LYS A 156 24.66 6.59 0.30
CA LYS A 156 24.80 7.68 1.28
C LYS A 156 26.16 7.67 1.96
N GLU A 157 26.65 6.48 2.26
CA GLU A 157 27.88 6.27 3.03
C GLU A 157 29.10 6.55 2.17
N ALA A 158 29.05 6.20 0.88
CA ALA A 158 30.13 6.50 -0.07
C ALA A 158 30.25 7.99 -0.47
N ALA A 159 29.27 8.82 -0.09
CA ALA A 159 29.25 10.26 -0.41
C ALA A 159 29.54 11.16 0.82
N ARG A 160 29.87 10.55 1.96
CA ARG A 160 30.37 11.22 3.17
C ARG A 160 31.87 10.97 3.30
#